data_AF-A0A2P1ECF6-F1
#
_entry.id   AF-A0A2P1ECF6-F1
#
_cell.length_a   1.000
_cell.length_b   1.000
_cell.length_c   1.000
_cell.angle_alpha   90.00
_cell.angle_beta   90.00
_cell.angle_gamma   90.00
#
_symmetry.space_group_name_H-M   'P 1'
#
loop_
_entity.id
_entity.type
_entity.pdbx_description
1 polymer ?
#
loop_
_entity_poly.entity_id
_entity_poly.type
_entity_poly.pdbx_seq_one_letter_code
_entity_poly.pdbx_strand_id
1 'polypeptide(L)'
;SYQIEGATTADGRGASIWDTFCATPGTIVDASDGARACDSYARWADDLDLIRDLGFGAYRFSVAWPRVMPTGTGHVNHAGLDHYERLVDGMLAAVVVPYATLYHWDLP
;
A
#
# COMPACT_ATOMS: atom_id res chain seq x y z
N SER A 1 -1.14 3.31 -1.30
CA SER A 1 -1.19 1.87 -1.52
C SER A 1 -0.86 1.50 -2.95
N TYR A 2 -1.82 1.33 -3.87
CA TYR A 2 -1.64 0.67 -5.17
C TYR A 2 -0.50 1.24 -6.04
N GLN A 3 -0.27 2.56 -5.95
CA GLN A 3 0.76 3.24 -6.74
C GLN A 3 2.20 2.92 -6.32
N ILE A 4 2.44 2.46 -5.08
CA ILE A 4 3.80 2.29 -4.53
C ILE A 4 4.05 0.92 -3.91
N GLU A 5 3.04 0.29 -3.29
CA GLU A 5 3.24 -0.91 -2.48
C GLU A 5 3.73 -2.10 -3.30
N GLY A 6 3.09 -2.37 -4.44
CA GLY A 6 3.27 -3.65 -5.10
C GLY A 6 2.69 -4.81 -4.28
N ALA A 7 3.24 -6.00 -4.50
CA ALA A 7 2.90 -7.22 -3.76
C ALA A 7 1.38 -7.49 -3.76
N THR A 8 0.76 -7.36 -4.94
CA THR A 8 -0.70 -7.38 -5.12
C THR A 8 -1.34 -8.73 -4.79
N THR A 9 -0.56 -9.80 -4.80
CA THR A 9 -0.98 -11.18 -4.48
C THR A 9 -0.33 -11.74 -3.21
N ALA A 10 0.44 -10.94 -2.48
CA ALA A 10 1.13 -11.40 -1.27
C ALA A 10 0.21 -11.34 -0.05
N ASP A 11 0.49 -12.21 0.92
CA ASP A 11 -0.05 -12.17 2.28
C ASP A 11 -1.57 -12.01 2.34
N GLY A 12 -2.29 -12.68 1.43
CA GLY A 12 -3.74 -12.73 1.43
C GLY A 12 -4.46 -11.48 0.92
N ARG A 13 -3.76 -10.51 0.31
CA ARG A 13 -4.40 -9.35 -0.34
C ARG A 13 -5.36 -9.81 -1.44
N GLY A 14 -6.58 -9.27 -1.43
CA GLY A 14 -7.56 -9.42 -2.52
C GLY A 14 -7.26 -8.53 -3.73
N ALA A 15 -7.95 -8.77 -4.84
CA ALA A 15 -7.90 -7.86 -5.98
C ALA A 15 -8.65 -6.56 -5.65
N SER A 16 -8.25 -5.46 -6.28
CA SER A 16 -9.05 -4.23 -6.39
C SER A 16 -9.57 -4.03 -7.81
N ILE A 17 -10.45 -3.04 -7.97
CA ILE A 17 -10.86 -2.53 -9.27
C ILE A 17 -9.67 -2.08 -10.14
N TRP A 18 -8.57 -1.59 -9.54
CA TRP A 18 -7.37 -1.20 -10.28
C TRP A 18 -6.56 -2.41 -10.76
N ASP A 19 -6.52 -3.50 -10.00
CA ASP A 19 -5.89 -4.75 -10.47
C ASP A 19 -6.61 -5.25 -11.73
N THR A 20 -7.95 -5.23 -11.72
CA THR A 20 -8.78 -5.63 -12.86
C THR A 20 -8.66 -4.64 -14.03
N PHE A 21 -8.66 -3.34 -13.74
CA PHE A 21 -8.57 -2.29 -14.76
C PHE A 21 -7.22 -2.35 -15.50
N CYS A 22 -6.10 -2.49 -14.78
CA CYS A 22 -4.77 -2.61 -15.38
C CYS A 22 -4.60 -3.91 -16.19
N ALA A 23 -5.26 -5.00 -15.80
CA ALA A 23 -5.22 -6.26 -16.55
C ALA A 23 -5.98 -6.21 -17.89
N THR A 24 -6.77 -5.15 -18.14
CA THR A 24 -7.53 -5.00 -19.38
C THR A 24 -6.65 -4.39 -20.47
N PRO A 25 -6.45 -5.04 -21.64
CA PRO A 25 -5.60 -4.50 -22.69
C PRO A 25 -6.03 -3.10 -23.16
N GLY A 26 -5.07 -2.18 -23.23
CA GLY A 26 -5.28 -0.82 -23.73
C GLY A 26 -5.83 0.20 -22.72
N THR A 27 -6.05 -0.17 -21.46
CA THR A 27 -6.43 0.78 -20.39
C THR A 27 -5.24 1.56 -19.85
N ILE A 28 -4.07 0.93 -19.80
CA ILE A 28 -2.79 1.55 -19.45
C ILE A 28 -1.96 1.70 -20.72
N VAL A 29 -1.42 2.91 -20.95
CA VAL A 29 -0.73 3.30 -22.19
C VAL A 29 0.43 2.37 -22.53
N ASP A 30 1.18 1.92 -21.54
CA ASP A 30 2.33 1.01 -21.68
C ASP A 30 2.03 -0.43 -21.22
N ALA A 31 0.76 -0.74 -20.94
CA ALA A 31 0.30 -2.01 -20.39
C ALA A 31 0.95 -2.44 -19.05
N SER A 32 1.54 -1.49 -18.31
CA SER A 32 2.06 -1.75 -16.97
C SER A 32 0.94 -1.88 -15.92
N ASP A 33 1.28 -2.43 -14.76
CA ASP A 33 0.36 -2.60 -13.63
C ASP A 33 1.02 -2.27 -12.28
N GLY A 34 0.23 -2.39 -11.21
CA GLY A 34 0.69 -2.17 -9.85
C GLY A 34 1.31 -3.40 -9.18
N ALA A 35 1.59 -4.50 -9.88
CA ALA A 35 2.01 -5.76 -9.25
C ALA A 35 3.35 -5.62 -8.50
N ARG A 36 4.30 -4.89 -9.09
CA ARG A 36 5.59 -4.53 -8.46
C ARG A 36 5.59 -3.09 -7.92
N ALA A 37 5.09 -2.14 -8.70
CA ALA A 37 5.14 -0.71 -8.39
C ALA A 37 6.54 -0.26 -7.89
N CYS A 38 6.62 0.42 -6.74
CA CYS A 38 7.88 0.81 -6.10
C CYS A 38 8.42 -0.25 -5.13
N ASP A 39 7.73 -1.38 -4.97
CA ASP A 39 8.08 -2.46 -4.03
C ASP A 39 8.10 -1.98 -2.55
N SER A 40 7.36 -0.91 -2.25
CA SER A 40 7.29 -0.31 -0.90
C SER A 40 6.69 -1.26 0.14
N TYR A 41 5.96 -2.31 -0.29
CA TYR A 41 5.50 -3.34 0.63
C TYR A 41 6.67 -4.07 1.31
N ALA A 42 7.70 -4.40 0.54
CA ALA A 42 8.93 -5.03 1.05
C ALA A 42 9.95 -4.01 1.55
N ARG A 43 9.97 -2.82 0.97
CA ARG A 43 10.97 -1.75 1.20
C ARG A 43 10.52 -0.65 2.15
N TRP A 44 9.42 -0.84 2.86
CA TRP A 44 8.85 0.20 3.72
C TRP A 44 9.85 0.82 4.70
N ALA A 45 10.79 0.03 5.23
CA ALA A 45 11.82 0.52 6.15
C ALA A 45 12.83 1.44 5.44
N ASP A 46 13.29 1.05 4.25
CA ASP A 46 14.18 1.87 3.41
C ASP A 46 13.49 3.20 3.02
N ASP A 47 12.19 3.16 2.70
CA ASP A 47 11.41 4.35 2.37
C ASP A 47 11.32 5.32 3.57
N LEU A 48 11.14 4.80 4.79
CA LEU A 48 11.14 5.61 6.01
C LEU A 48 12.53 6.21 6.31
N ASP A 49 13.60 5.46 6.06
CA ASP A 49 14.96 5.99 6.18
C ASP A 49 15.15 7.21 5.26
N LEU A 50 14.70 7.11 4.00
CA LEU A 50 14.76 8.23 3.06
C LEU A 50 13.91 9.43 3.52
N ILE A 51 12.69 9.20 4.02
CA ILE A 51 11.82 10.27 4.53
C ILE A 51 12.48 11.03 5.67
N ARG A 52 13.10 10.30 6.61
CA ARG A 52 13.85 10.87 7.72
C ARG A 52 15.07 11.65 7.23
N ASP A 53 15.87 11.06 6.36
CA ASP A 53 17.13 11.65 5.89
C ASP A 53 16.88 12.95 5.08
N LEU A 54 15.73 13.04 4.41
CA LEU A 54 15.26 14.25 3.74
C LEU A 54 14.67 15.30 4.69
N GLY A 55 14.49 14.98 5.97
CA GLY A 55 14.02 15.90 7.00
C GLY A 55 12.51 16.15 6.97
N PHE A 56 11.71 15.25 6.38
CA PHE A 56 10.26 15.40 6.37
C PHE A 56 9.65 15.01 7.74
N GLY A 57 8.80 15.89 8.28
CA GLY A 57 8.14 15.65 9.58
C GLY A 57 6.81 14.88 9.51
N ALA A 58 6.32 14.57 8.31
CA ALA A 58 5.05 13.87 8.12
C ALA A 58 5.07 13.03 6.85
N TYR A 59 4.34 11.92 6.87
CA TYR A 59 4.15 11.07 5.71
C TYR A 59 2.66 10.72 5.56
N ARG A 60 2.09 11.09 4.41
CA ARG A 60 0.75 10.71 4.02
C ARG A 60 0.81 9.43 3.21
N PHE A 61 0.12 8.41 3.68
CA PHE A 61 -0.04 7.13 2.99
C PHE A 61 -1.52 6.80 2.83
N SER A 62 -1.83 5.77 2.04
CA SER A 62 -3.17 5.19 2.01
C SER A 62 -3.13 3.71 2.32
N VAL A 63 -4.19 3.23 2.98
CA VAL A 63 -4.38 1.81 3.31
C VAL A 63 -5.04 1.14 2.11
N ALA A 64 -4.44 0.08 1.58
CA ALA A 64 -5.16 -0.81 0.66
C ALA A 64 -6.27 -1.55 1.37
N TRP A 65 -7.52 -1.14 1.11
CA TRP A 65 -8.71 -1.85 1.54
C TRP A 65 -8.61 -3.36 1.24
N PRO A 66 -8.31 -3.83 0.01
CA PRO A 66 -8.26 -5.27 -0.26
C PRO A 66 -7.10 -5.99 0.44
N ARG A 67 -6.13 -5.26 1.00
CA ARG A 67 -5.08 -5.87 1.83
C ARG A 67 -5.61 -6.15 3.24
N VAL A 68 -6.43 -5.27 3.80
CA VAL A 68 -6.99 -5.40 5.16
C VAL A 68 -8.28 -6.23 5.19
N MET A 69 -9.15 -6.06 4.21
CA MET A 69 -10.38 -6.83 4.02
C MET A 69 -10.45 -7.31 2.56
N PRO A 70 -9.91 -8.50 2.25
CA PRO A 70 -9.74 -8.99 0.88
C PRO A 70 -11.01 -9.07 0.05
N THR A 71 -12.16 -9.30 0.69
CA THR A 71 -13.48 -9.37 0.04
C THR A 71 -14.30 -8.08 0.24
N GLY A 72 -13.66 -6.98 0.63
CA GLY A 72 -14.31 -5.70 0.93
C GLY A 72 -15.03 -5.65 2.27
N THR A 73 -15.52 -6.78 2.77
CA THR A 73 -16.20 -6.91 4.06
C THR A 73 -15.87 -8.25 4.71
N GLY A 74 -16.20 -8.39 5.99
CA GLY A 74 -16.08 -9.66 6.72
C GLY A 74 -14.72 -9.82 7.40
N HIS A 75 -13.97 -10.84 6.99
CA HIS A 75 -12.74 -11.24 7.68
C HIS A 75 -11.62 -10.22 7.48
N VAL A 76 -10.97 -9.85 8.58
CA VAL A 76 -9.74 -9.07 8.56
C VAL A 76 -8.57 -9.98 8.19
N ASN A 77 -7.77 -9.54 7.22
CA ASN A 77 -6.50 -10.15 6.92
C ASN A 77 -5.42 -9.56 7.82
N HIS A 78 -5.07 -10.30 8.88
CA HIS A 78 -4.10 -9.87 9.88
C HIS A 78 -2.72 -9.58 9.27
N ALA A 79 -2.19 -10.42 8.39
CA ALA A 79 -0.89 -10.16 7.76
C ALA A 79 -0.87 -8.83 6.97
N GLY A 80 -2.01 -8.49 6.36
CA GLY A 80 -2.23 -7.21 5.72
C GLY A 80 -2.27 -6.03 6.69
N LEU A 81 -2.92 -6.20 7.84
CA LEU A 81 -2.99 -5.19 8.90
C LEU A 81 -1.62 -4.97 9.57
N ASP A 82 -0.88 -6.04 9.84
CA ASP A 82 0.45 -6.03 10.46
C ASP A 82 1.46 -5.22 9.63
N HIS A 83 1.30 -5.17 8.30
CA HIS A 83 2.12 -4.30 7.45
C HIS A 83 1.93 -2.81 7.79
N TYR A 84 0.68 -2.36 7.95
CA TYR A 84 0.40 -0.96 8.30
C TYR A 84 0.76 -0.66 9.76
N GLU A 85 0.63 -1.64 10.66
CA GLU A 85 1.10 -1.51 12.05
C GLU A 85 2.61 -1.23 12.06
N ARG A 86 3.42 -2.08 11.40
CA ARG A 86 4.88 -1.86 11.30
C ARG A 86 5.24 -0.53 10.65
N LEU A 87 4.53 -0.14 9.60
CA LEU A 87 4.76 1.12 8.89
C LEU A 87 4.46 2.34 9.79
N VAL A 88 3.36 2.32 10.54
CA VAL A 88 2.99 3.40 11.48
C VAL A 88 3.94 3.43 12.68
N ASP A 89 4.27 2.28 13.27
CA ASP A 89 5.24 2.20 14.36
C ASP A 89 6.61 2.72 13.93
N GLY A 90 7.05 2.36 12.72
CA GLY A 90 8.28 2.88 12.12
C GLY A 90 8.26 4.39 11.95
N MET A 91 7.17 4.96 11.45
CA MET A 91 7.01 6.43 11.33
C MET A 91 7.13 7.11 12.69
N LEU A 92 6.41 6.62 13.70
CA LEU A 92 6.43 7.20 15.04
C LEU A 92 7.81 7.10 15.69
N ALA A 93 8.51 5.97 15.51
CA ALA A 93 9.89 5.80 15.97
C ALA A 93 10.87 6.77 15.29
N ALA A 94 10.62 7.11 14.02
CA ALA A 94 11.39 8.08 13.25
C ALA A 94 10.95 9.55 13.47
N VAL A 95 9.98 9.80 14.37
CA VAL A 95 9.40 11.14 14.62
C VAL A 95 8.76 11.74 13.35
N VAL A 96 8.19 10.87 12.51
CA VAL A 96 7.39 11.22 11.32
C VAL A 96 5.91 11.08 11.66
N VAL A 97 5.12 12.12 11.45
CA VAL A 97 3.67 12.08 11.73
C VAL A 97 2.93 11.29 10.64
N PRO A 98 2.19 10.21 10.99
CA PRO A 98 1.42 9.43 10.02
C PRO A 98 0.09 10.11 9.66
N TYR A 99 -0.16 10.28 8.35
CA TYR A 99 -1.45 10.74 7.83
C TYR A 99 -2.10 9.64 6.98
N ALA A 100 -3.05 8.91 7.57
CA ALA A 100 -3.71 7.80 6.92
C ALA A 100 -4.88 8.26 6.02
N THR A 101 -4.83 7.88 4.74
CA THR A 101 -5.96 7.97 3.81
C THR A 101 -6.64 6.59 3.73
N LEU A 102 -7.89 6.48 4.17
CA LEU A 102 -8.59 5.18 4.21
C LEU A 102 -8.97 4.64 2.83
N TYR A 103 -9.24 5.53 1.88
CA TYR A 103 -9.61 5.14 0.53
C TYR A 103 -8.85 5.97 -0.49
N HIS A 104 -8.10 5.29 -1.36
CA HIS A 104 -7.37 5.92 -2.46
C HIS A 104 -7.54 5.10 -3.74
N TRP A 105 -8.81 4.94 -4.13
CA TRP A 105 -9.27 4.37 -5.40
C TRP A 105 -9.19 2.85 -5.54
N ASP A 106 -8.61 2.14 -4.58
CA ASP A 106 -8.41 0.69 -4.60
C ASP A 106 -9.56 -0.06 -3.91
N LEU A 107 -10.78 0.12 -4.42
CA LEU A 107 -11.96 -0.63 -3.98
C LEU A 107 -11.78 -2.14 -4.27
N PRO A 108 -12.03 -3.05 -3.31
CA PRO A 108 -12.07 -4.49 -3.56
C PRO A 108 -13.12 -4.91 -4.59
#